data_AF-A0A961PZ05-F1
#
_entry.id   AF-A0A961PZ05-F1
#
_cell.length_a   1.000
_cell.length_b   1.000
_cell.length_c   1.000
_cell.angle_alpha   90.00
_cell.angle_beta   90.00
_cell.angle_gamma   90.00
#
_symmetry.space_group_name_H-M   'P 1'
#
loop_
_entity.id
_entity.type
_entity.pdbx_description
1 polymer ?
#
loop_
_entity_poly.entity_id
_entity_poly.type
_entity_poly.pdbx_seq_one_letter_code
_entity_poly.pdbx_strand_id
1 'polypeptide(L)' 'MTRISDVTRAASGFGAVSARRLPAQGERVTTADLRETDVIADLATL' A
#
# COMPACT_ATOMS: atom_id res chain seq x y z
N MET A 1 1.25 15.70 -14.01
CA MET A 1 0.37 14.52 -13.98
C MET A 1 0.75 13.71 -12.74
N THR A 2 -0.18 13.45 -11.84
CA THR A 2 0.10 12.76 -10.56
C THR A 2 -0.01 11.26 -10.75
N ARG A 3 1.00 10.50 -10.31
CA ARG A 3 0.99 9.03 -10.33
C ARG A 3 0.22 8.51 -9.11
N ILE A 4 -0.63 7.52 -9.34
CA ILE A 4 -1.45 6.85 -8.31
C ILE A 4 -1.03 5.38 -8.28
N SER A 5 -0.78 4.87 -7.08
CA SER A 5 -0.29 3.51 -6.86
C SER A 5 -1.07 2.82 -5.75
N ASP A 6 -1.37 1.54 -5.94
CA ASP A 6 -1.98 0.69 -4.92
C ASP A 6 -0.92 -0.27 -4.37
N VAL A 7 -0.83 -0.38 -3.04
CA VAL A 7 0.15 -1.23 -2.37
C VAL A 7 -0.55 -2.26 -1.50
N THR A 8 -0.47 -3.52 -1.91
CA THR A 8 -0.97 -4.67 -1.13
C THR A 8 0.06 -5.16 -0.12
N ARG A 9 -0.38 -5.83 0.94
CA ARG A 9 0.46 -6.26 2.08
C ARG A 9 1.22 -5.09 2.70
N ALA A 10 0.55 -3.94 2.82
CA ALA A 10 1.16 -2.68 3.22
C ALA A 10 1.49 -2.57 4.72
N ALA A 11 0.96 -3.45 5.58
CA ALA A 11 1.19 -3.41 7.02
C ALA A 11 2.55 -4.00 7.43
N SER A 12 3.27 -4.67 6.52
CA SER A 12 4.57 -5.27 6.85
C SER A 12 5.52 -5.44 5.66
N GLY A 13 6.78 -5.79 5.96
CA GLY A 13 7.78 -6.18 4.97
C GLY A 13 7.99 -5.15 3.86
N PHE A 14 8.11 -5.63 2.62
CA PHE A 14 8.34 -4.77 1.45
C PHE A 14 7.14 -3.88 1.12
N GLY A 15 5.90 -4.34 1.36
CA GLY A 15 4.71 -3.52 1.15
C GLY A 15 4.75 -2.26 2.02
N ALA A 16 5.10 -2.40 3.30
CA ALA A 16 5.27 -1.26 4.20
C ALA A 16 6.38 -0.30 3.77
N VAL A 17 7.49 -0.81 3.24
CA VAL A 17 8.59 0.03 2.71
C VAL A 17 8.11 0.82 1.49
N SER A 18 7.41 0.18 0.56
CA SER A 18 6.86 0.83 -0.63
C SER A 18 5.78 1.86 -0.29
N ALA A 19 4.87 1.53 0.63
CA ALA A 19 3.83 2.42 1.12
C ALA A 19 4.39 3.69 1.78
N ARG A 20 5.62 3.64 2.33
CA ARG A 20 6.32 4.82 2.85
C ARG A 20 7.11 5.56 1.77
N ARG A 21 7.72 4.84 0.83
CA ARG A 21 8.61 5.42 -0.18
C ARG A 21 7.88 6.14 -1.30
N LEU A 22 6.77 5.58 -1.80
CA LEU A 22 6.04 6.15 -2.94
C LEU A 22 5.41 7.52 -2.62
N PRO A 23 4.80 7.75 -1.43
CA PRO A 23 4.33 9.09 -1.08
C PRO A 23 5.48 10.11 -0.96
N ALA A 24 6.64 9.68 -0.45
CA ALA A 24 7.83 10.53 -0.38
C ALA A 24 8.40 10.93 -1.76
N GLN A 25 8.00 10.21 -2.82
CA GLN A 25 8.33 10.53 -4.21
C GLN A 25 7.23 11.37 -4.90
N GLY A 26 6.18 11.75 -4.17
CA GLY A 26 5.08 12.57 -4.68
C GLY A 26 3.92 11.78 -5.29
N GLU A 27 3.87 10.46 -5.08
CA GLU A 27 2.74 9.63 -5.52
C GLU A 27 1.57 9.69 -4.53
N ARG A 28 0.34 9.54 -5.04
CA ARG A 28 -0.81 9.20 -4.18
C ARG A 28 -0.88 7.69 -4.03
N VAL A 29 -1.00 7.22 -2.81
CA VAL A 29 -0.98 5.79 -2.49
C VAL A 29 -2.22 5.40 -1.72
N THR A 30 -2.84 4.29 -2.15
CA THR A 30 -3.85 3.55 -1.38
C THR A 30 -3.25 2.22 -0.94
N THR A 31 -3.46 1.84 0.31
CA THR A 31 -2.89 0.64 0.90
C THR A 31 -3.95 -0.43 1.15
N ALA A 32 -3.60 -1.71 0.97
CA ALA A 32 -4.44 -2.86 1.30
C ALA A 32 -3.70 -3.93 2.13
N ASP A 33 -4.30 -4.41 3.22
CA ASP A 33 -3.80 -5.47 4.10
C ASP A 33 -4.91 -5.94 5.06
N LEU A 34 -4.62 -6.87 5.97
CA LEU A 34 -5.56 -7.34 7.01
C LEU A 34 -5.77 -6.30 8.15
N ARG A 35 -4.88 -5.31 8.27
CA ARG A 35 -4.91 -4.27 9.31
C ARG A 35 -4.06 -3.06 8.91
N GLU A 36 -4.21 -1.94 9.63
CA GLU A 36 -3.30 -0.78 9.55
C GLU A 36 -3.12 -0.22 8.13
N THR A 37 -4.23 -0.09 7.41
CA THR A 37 -4.26 0.14 5.97
C THR A 37 -5.54 0.88 5.58
N ASP A 38 -5.59 1.46 4.38
CA ASP A 38 -6.79 2.15 3.88
C ASP A 38 -7.94 1.17 3.57
N VAL A 39 -7.60 0.02 2.97
CA VAL A 39 -8.52 -1.04 2.61
C VAL A 39 -8.21 -2.31 3.38
N ILE A 40 -9.08 -2.68 4.32
CA ILE A 40 -8.94 -3.95 5.05
C ILE A 40 -9.47 -5.09 4.19
N ALA A 41 -8.59 -6.01 3.76
CA ALA A 41 -8.94 -7.13 2.91
C ALA A 41 -8.04 -8.35 3.15
N ASP A 42 -8.62 -9.54 3.10
CA ASP A 42 -7.88 -10.79 3.00
C ASP A 42 -7.69 -11.17 1.52
N LEU A 43 -6.43 -11.20 1.09
CA LEU A 43 -6.02 -11.49 -0.29
C LEU A 43 -5.38 -12.88 -0.42
N ALA A 44 -5.50 -13.76 0.58
CA ALA A 44 -4.85 -15.07 0.62
C ALA A 44 -5.39 -16.09 -0.41
N THR A 45 -6.36 -15.70 -1.24
CA THR A 45 -7.01 -16.55 -2.24
C THR A 45 -6.62 -16.24 -3.68
N LEU A 46 -5.71 -15.27 -3.89
CA LEU A 46 -5.19 -14.88 -5.21
C LEU A 46 -3.83 -15.53 -5.51
#